data_AF-A0A290HCV2-F1
#
_entry.id   AF-A0A290HCV2-F1
#
_cell.length_a   1.000
_cell.length_b   1.000
_cell.length_c   1.000
_cell.angle_alpha   90.00
_cell.angle_beta   90.00
_cell.angle_gamma   90.00
#
_symmetry.space_group_name_H-M   'P 1'
#
loop_
_entity.id
_entity.type
_entity.pdbx_description
1 polymer ?
#
loop_
_entity_poly.entity_id
_entity_poly.type
_entity_poly.pdbx_seq_one_letter_code
_entity_poly.pdbx_strand_id
1 'polypeptide(L)'
;MKTLKKACLILGLALGACVYAETPKMALPFNITPEMYATFMAQNLAPSLPHTFTQKDLSLVVTNVHAEQNKVFFHSKTTQYKQILAELNKYHTLPDDLKKQCKDFSKIAMVDKGVEYYLSVEENEKKFVVKYDKEACSESFDPAQKIFIGGYNRYGYDINGASKKDNFAKQSLH
;
A
#
# COMPACT_ATOMS: atom_id res chain seq x y z
N MET A 1 5.16 27.87 -0.39
CA MET A 1 4.60 26.69 0.31
C MET A 1 3.69 25.84 -0.61
N LYS A 2 4.20 25.22 -1.70
CA LYS A 2 3.33 24.48 -2.65
C LYS A 2 3.87 23.14 -3.21
N THR A 3 4.92 22.58 -2.64
CA THR A 3 5.55 21.34 -3.15
C THR A 3 5.55 20.16 -2.18
N LEU A 4 5.12 20.37 -0.94
CA LEU A 4 5.26 19.47 0.22
C LEU A 4 4.06 18.50 0.42
N LYS A 5 3.44 18.02 -0.66
CA LYS A 5 2.23 17.17 -0.59
C LYS A 5 2.29 15.93 -1.49
N LYS A 6 3.42 15.61 -2.13
CA LYS A 6 3.37 14.95 -3.46
C LYS A 6 3.72 13.45 -3.53
N ALA A 7 4.12 12.76 -2.46
CA ALA A 7 4.43 11.32 -2.53
C ALA A 7 3.81 10.40 -1.47
N CYS A 8 3.11 10.90 -0.44
CA CYS A 8 2.36 10.05 0.50
C CYS A 8 1.07 9.48 -0.10
N LEU A 9 0.79 9.75 -1.37
CA LEU A 9 -0.57 10.13 -1.65
C LEU A 9 -1.37 9.02 -2.34
N ILE A 10 -0.75 8.04 -3.01
CA ILE A 10 -1.52 6.92 -3.57
C ILE A 10 -1.82 5.82 -2.53
N LEU A 11 -0.95 5.63 -1.52
CA LEU A 11 -1.22 4.74 -0.38
C LEU A 11 -1.89 5.49 0.79
N GLY A 12 -1.51 6.75 1.02
CA GLY A 12 -2.13 7.60 2.03
C GLY A 12 -3.45 8.25 1.63
N LEU A 13 -3.86 8.30 0.35
CA LEU A 13 -5.28 8.62 0.02
C LEU A 13 -6.16 7.40 0.00
N ALA A 14 -5.68 6.24 -0.47
CA ALA A 14 -6.45 5.00 -0.41
C ALA A 14 -6.81 4.61 1.03
N LEU A 15 -5.92 4.92 1.98
CA LEU A 15 -6.10 4.59 3.39
C LEU A 15 -6.39 5.81 4.29
N GLY A 16 -5.89 7.00 3.98
CA GLY A 16 -6.09 8.20 4.81
C GLY A 16 -7.44 8.86 4.64
N ALA A 17 -8.09 8.78 3.46
CA ALA A 17 -9.48 9.23 3.31
C ALA A 17 -10.46 8.29 4.03
N CYS A 18 -10.12 7.01 4.13
CA CYS A 18 -10.87 6.00 4.88
C CYS A 18 -10.71 6.12 6.40
N VAL A 19 -9.52 6.49 6.87
CA VAL A 19 -9.23 6.64 8.31
C VAL A 19 -9.78 7.96 8.87
N TYR A 20 -9.82 9.03 8.07
CA TYR A 20 -10.31 10.35 8.51
C TYR A 20 -11.84 10.49 8.44
N ALA A 21 -12.53 9.67 7.65
CA ALA A 21 -13.97 9.80 7.47
C ALA A 21 -14.79 9.31 8.67
N GLU A 22 -14.36 8.29 9.42
CA GLU A 22 -15.15 7.77 10.56
C GLU A 22 -14.35 6.74 11.37
N THR A 23 -13.25 7.16 12.01
CA THR A 23 -12.78 6.39 13.19
C THR A 23 -13.44 7.01 14.41
N PRO A 24 -14.50 6.38 14.98
CA PRO A 24 -14.86 6.72 16.35
C PRO A 24 -13.59 6.53 17.18
N LYS A 25 -13.36 7.41 18.15
CA LYS A 25 -12.36 7.19 19.21
C LYS A 25 -12.81 5.96 20.01
N MET A 26 -12.65 4.77 19.44
CA MET A 26 -12.93 3.51 20.09
C MET A 26 -11.74 3.22 20.98
N ALA A 27 -11.77 3.80 22.18
CA ALA A 27 -11.07 3.26 23.32
C ALA A 27 -11.76 1.93 23.69
N LEU A 28 -11.52 0.89 22.89
CA LEU A 28 -11.89 -0.46 23.26
C LEU A 28 -10.91 -0.93 24.33
N PRO A 29 -11.38 -1.45 25.48
CA PRO A 29 -10.52 -1.89 26.59
C PRO A 29 -9.69 -3.16 26.27
N PHE A 30 -9.74 -3.66 25.04
CA PHE A 30 -9.02 -4.83 24.57
C PHE A 30 -7.91 -4.42 23.61
N ASN A 31 -6.71 -4.99 23.79
CA ASN A 31 -5.58 -4.77 22.91
C ASN A 31 -5.91 -5.40 21.55
N ILE A 32 -6.31 -4.60 20.56
CA ILE A 32 -6.66 -5.06 19.22
C ILE A 32 -5.42 -5.72 18.58
N THR A 33 -5.56 -6.95 18.08
CA THR A 33 -4.46 -7.61 17.36
C THR A 33 -4.39 -7.12 15.91
N PRO A 34 -3.22 -7.21 15.23
CA PRO A 34 -3.09 -6.85 13.82
C PRO A 34 -4.11 -7.55 12.92
N GLU A 35 -4.45 -8.80 13.19
CA GLU A 35 -5.40 -9.60 12.40
C GLU A 35 -6.84 -9.10 12.58
N MET A 36 -7.23 -8.79 13.82
CA MET A 36 -8.53 -8.18 14.12
C MET A 36 -8.66 -6.83 13.42
N TYR A 37 -7.60 -6.01 13.46
CA TYR A 37 -7.58 -4.71 12.81
C TYR A 37 -7.70 -4.83 11.28
N ALA A 38 -6.91 -5.70 10.67
CA ALA A 38 -6.94 -5.92 9.22
C ALA A 38 -8.34 -6.33 8.74
N THR A 39 -8.96 -7.29 9.46
CA THR A 39 -10.32 -7.76 9.18
C THR A 39 -11.35 -6.65 9.33
N PHE A 40 -11.29 -5.91 10.44
CA PHE A 40 -12.19 -4.78 10.69
C PHE A 40 -12.06 -3.71 9.60
N MET A 41 -10.85 -3.37 9.18
CA MET A 41 -10.63 -2.38 8.13
C MET A 41 -11.23 -2.82 6.79
N ALA A 42 -11.00 -4.07 6.38
CA ALA A 42 -11.57 -4.58 5.13
C ALA A 42 -13.10 -4.60 5.16
N GLN A 43 -13.70 -5.05 6.27
CA GLN A 43 -15.15 -5.10 6.44
C GLN A 43 -15.81 -3.73 6.43
N ASN A 44 -15.20 -2.72 7.04
CA ASN A 44 -15.74 -1.36 7.02
C ASN A 44 -15.64 -0.70 5.64
N LEU A 45 -14.64 -1.07 4.85
CA LEU A 45 -14.44 -0.47 3.53
C LEU A 45 -15.28 -1.13 2.44
N ALA A 46 -15.55 -2.43 2.54
CA ALA A 46 -16.30 -3.18 1.52
C ALA A 46 -17.63 -2.52 1.08
N PRO A 47 -18.48 -1.97 1.98
CA PRO A 47 -19.75 -1.34 1.60
C PRO A 47 -19.59 -0.04 0.80
N SER A 48 -18.42 0.60 0.88
CA SER A 48 -18.14 1.89 0.22
C SER A 48 -17.54 1.75 -1.18
N LEU A 49 -17.39 0.51 -1.67
CA LEU A 49 -16.77 0.21 -2.95
C LEU A 49 -17.81 0.10 -4.09
N PRO A 50 -17.46 0.50 -5.33
CA PRO A 50 -16.17 1.04 -5.74
C PRO A 50 -15.93 2.48 -5.26
N HIS A 51 -14.70 2.78 -4.85
CA HIS A 51 -14.30 4.11 -4.40
C HIS A 51 -13.17 4.68 -5.25
N THR A 52 -13.32 5.92 -5.72
CA THR A 52 -12.30 6.59 -6.53
C THR A 52 -11.40 7.46 -5.66
N PHE A 53 -10.13 7.11 -5.58
CA PHE A 53 -9.09 7.94 -4.99
C PHE A 53 -8.44 8.80 -6.06
N THR A 54 -8.42 10.11 -5.84
CA THR A 54 -7.83 11.08 -6.76
C THR A 54 -6.68 11.83 -6.10
N GLN A 55 -5.61 12.07 -6.86
CA GLN A 55 -4.49 12.88 -6.44
C GLN A 55 -3.90 13.67 -7.58
N LYS A 56 -3.87 15.01 -7.45
CA LYS A 56 -3.57 15.89 -8.58
C LYS A 56 -4.48 15.45 -9.74
N ASP A 57 -3.87 15.05 -10.84
CA ASP A 57 -4.53 14.56 -12.05
C ASP A 57 -4.55 13.03 -12.13
N LEU A 58 -4.07 12.30 -11.11
CA LEU A 58 -4.04 10.84 -11.07
C LEU A 58 -5.29 10.28 -10.37
N SER A 59 -5.80 9.17 -10.85
CA SER A 59 -7.01 8.52 -10.34
C SER A 59 -6.84 7.02 -10.27
N LEU A 60 -7.41 6.44 -9.22
CA LEU A 60 -7.38 5.02 -8.95
C LEU A 60 -8.70 4.60 -8.30
N VAL A 61 -9.36 3.62 -8.90
CA VAL A 61 -10.66 3.13 -8.44
C VAL A 61 -10.44 1.83 -7.68
N VAL A 62 -10.59 1.84 -6.37
CA VAL A 62 -10.59 0.61 -5.57
C VAL A 62 -11.92 -0.08 -5.76
N THR A 63 -11.89 -1.33 -6.20
CA THR A 63 -13.08 -2.12 -6.53
C THR A 63 -13.32 -3.25 -5.53
N ASN A 64 -12.29 -3.70 -4.82
CA ASN A 64 -12.40 -4.74 -3.81
C ASN A 64 -11.38 -4.51 -2.70
N VAL A 65 -11.78 -4.77 -1.46
CA VAL A 65 -10.90 -4.83 -0.30
C VAL A 65 -11.19 -6.11 0.45
N HIS A 66 -10.15 -6.85 0.83
CA HIS A 66 -10.27 -8.03 1.69
C HIS A 66 -9.07 -8.11 2.64
N ALA A 67 -9.18 -8.97 3.65
CA ALA A 67 -8.10 -9.20 4.60
C ALA A 67 -7.80 -10.70 4.73
N GLU A 68 -6.53 -11.01 4.97
CA GLU A 68 -6.05 -12.36 5.28
C GLU A 68 -4.98 -12.24 6.37
N GLN A 69 -5.19 -12.89 7.52
CA GLN A 69 -4.32 -12.73 8.69
C GLN A 69 -4.15 -11.24 9.04
N ASN A 70 -2.91 -10.76 9.12
CA ASN A 70 -2.54 -9.37 9.38
C ASN A 70 -2.45 -8.52 8.10
N LYS A 71 -2.90 -9.01 6.95
CA LYS A 71 -2.74 -8.36 5.65
C LYS A 71 -4.06 -7.79 5.15
N VAL A 72 -4.03 -6.58 4.61
CA VAL A 72 -5.16 -5.93 3.94
C VAL A 72 -4.83 -5.74 2.47
N PHE A 73 -5.66 -6.28 1.60
CA PHE A 73 -5.50 -6.24 0.15
C PHE A 73 -6.50 -5.27 -0.47
N PHE A 74 -5.98 -4.33 -1.25
CA PHE A 74 -6.74 -3.38 -2.05
C PHE A 74 -6.57 -3.73 -3.52
N HIS A 75 -7.68 -4.06 -4.18
CA HIS A 75 -7.70 -4.24 -5.63
C HIS A 75 -8.24 -2.99 -6.29
N SER A 76 -7.49 -2.47 -7.26
CA SER A 76 -7.82 -1.21 -7.89
C SER A 76 -7.54 -1.21 -9.39
N LYS A 77 -8.28 -0.36 -10.08
CA LYS A 77 -8.18 -0.11 -11.51
C LYS A 77 -7.79 1.33 -11.79
N THR A 78 -7.07 1.55 -12.89
CA THR A 78 -6.71 2.90 -13.35
C THR A 78 -6.62 2.94 -14.88
N THR A 79 -6.79 4.13 -15.46
CA THR A 79 -6.48 4.44 -16.86
C THR A 79 -5.16 5.19 -17.03
N GLN A 80 -4.43 5.37 -15.91
CA GLN A 80 -3.26 6.23 -15.81
C GLN A 80 -2.06 5.44 -15.28
N TYR A 81 -1.96 4.16 -15.66
CA TYR A 81 -0.97 3.22 -15.14
C TYR A 81 0.47 3.75 -15.28
N LYS A 82 0.81 4.25 -16.47
CA LYS A 82 2.16 4.77 -16.76
C LYS A 82 2.48 6.00 -15.91
N GLN A 83 1.52 6.88 -15.72
CA GLN A 83 1.68 8.13 -14.96
C GLN A 83 1.84 7.83 -13.47
N ILE A 84 1.09 6.87 -12.94
CA ILE A 84 1.21 6.42 -11.56
C ILE A 84 2.60 5.79 -11.33
N LEU A 85 3.03 4.85 -12.18
CA LEU A 85 4.36 4.26 -12.06
C LEU A 85 5.48 5.29 -12.21
N ALA A 86 5.34 6.24 -13.13
CA ALA A 86 6.33 7.31 -13.30
C ALA A 86 6.42 8.20 -12.05
N GLU A 87 5.30 8.49 -11.39
CA GLU A 87 5.30 9.25 -10.14
C GLU A 87 5.94 8.45 -9.00
N LEU A 88 5.61 7.16 -8.87
CA LEU A 88 6.17 6.28 -7.84
C LEU A 88 7.70 6.12 -7.97
N ASN A 89 8.20 5.97 -9.20
CA ASN A 89 9.62 5.78 -9.47
C ASN A 89 10.50 7.04 -9.33
N LYS A 90 9.92 8.22 -9.11
CA LYS A 90 10.69 9.47 -8.89
C LYS A 90 11.45 9.47 -7.57
N TYR A 91 10.99 8.73 -6.59
CA TYR A 91 11.47 8.84 -5.21
C TYR A 91 12.37 7.65 -4.88
N HIS A 92 13.66 7.93 -4.71
CA HIS A 92 14.65 6.97 -4.16
C HIS A 92 14.60 6.89 -2.64
N THR A 93 14.10 7.94 -2.01
CA THR A 93 13.83 8.03 -0.58
C THR A 93 12.55 8.84 -0.39
N LEU A 94 11.79 8.59 0.68
CA LEU A 94 10.64 9.43 1.01
C LEU A 94 11.10 10.86 1.39
N PRO A 95 10.52 11.92 0.80
CA PRO A 95 10.64 13.28 1.32
C PRO A 95 10.30 13.40 2.81
N ASP A 96 10.94 14.32 3.54
CA ASP A 96 10.85 14.37 5.02
C ASP A 96 9.44 14.70 5.55
N ASP A 97 8.70 15.55 4.83
CA ASP A 97 7.27 15.81 5.08
C ASP A 97 6.43 14.53 5.01
N LEU A 98 6.80 13.64 4.10
CA LEU A 98 6.12 12.39 3.85
C LEU A 98 6.56 11.32 4.84
N LYS A 99 7.82 11.32 5.27
CA LYS A 99 8.26 10.46 6.38
C LYS A 99 7.40 10.71 7.63
N LYS A 100 7.07 11.96 7.94
CA LYS A 100 6.19 12.30 9.07
C LYS A 100 4.77 11.74 8.89
N GLN A 101 4.13 12.02 7.75
CA GLN A 101 2.79 11.51 7.45
C GLN A 101 2.74 9.97 7.43
N CYS A 102 3.80 9.36 6.90
CA CYS A 102 3.97 7.91 6.87
C CYS A 102 4.07 7.35 8.31
N LYS A 103 4.88 7.95 9.19
CA LYS A 103 4.98 7.55 10.61
C LYS A 103 3.66 7.72 11.35
N ASP A 104 2.92 8.80 11.10
CA ASP A 104 1.62 9.04 11.73
C ASP A 104 0.58 8.01 11.25
N PHE A 105 0.55 7.75 9.95
CA PHE A 105 -0.31 6.72 9.36
C PHE A 105 0.03 5.33 9.89
N SER A 106 1.31 4.97 9.98
CA SER A 106 1.78 3.67 10.47
C SER A 106 1.22 3.32 11.85
N LYS A 107 1.05 4.32 12.73
CA LYS A 107 0.47 4.14 14.07
C LYS A 107 -1.04 3.91 14.03
N ILE A 108 -1.74 4.68 13.21
CA ILE A 108 -3.21 4.60 13.11
C ILE A 108 -3.64 3.32 12.40
N ALA A 109 -2.87 2.91 11.40
CA ALA A 109 -3.07 1.72 10.57
C ALA A 109 -2.47 0.44 11.18
N MET A 110 -1.92 0.52 12.40
CA MET A 110 -1.27 -0.60 13.09
C MET A 110 -0.15 -1.29 12.32
N VAL A 111 0.48 -0.59 11.37
CA VAL A 111 1.61 -1.10 10.59
C VAL A 111 2.86 -1.25 11.46
N ASP A 112 3.03 -0.33 12.42
CA ASP A 112 4.07 -0.43 13.45
C ASP A 112 3.89 -1.66 14.35
N LYS A 113 2.64 -2.15 14.46
CA LYS A 113 2.26 -3.36 15.19
C LYS A 113 2.20 -4.62 14.30
N GLY A 114 2.54 -4.51 13.01
CA GLY A 114 2.68 -5.64 12.11
C GLY A 114 1.55 -5.84 11.10
N VAL A 115 0.59 -4.93 10.96
CA VAL A 115 -0.36 -4.96 9.83
C VAL A 115 0.39 -4.68 8.53
N GLU A 116 0.09 -5.41 7.47
CA GLU A 116 0.66 -5.20 6.13
C GLU A 116 -0.43 -4.83 5.14
N TYR A 117 -0.12 -3.91 4.23
CA TYR A 117 -1.03 -3.42 3.21
C TYR A 117 -0.51 -3.75 1.81
N TYR A 118 -1.41 -4.19 0.94
CA TYR A 118 -1.09 -4.59 -0.42
C TYR A 118 -2.03 -3.88 -1.37
N LEU A 119 -1.50 -2.93 -2.15
CA LEU A 119 -2.26 -2.24 -3.19
C LEU A 119 -1.95 -2.86 -4.55
N SER A 120 -2.90 -3.60 -5.10
CA SER A 120 -2.87 -4.10 -6.48
C SER A 120 -3.50 -3.08 -7.42
N VAL A 121 -2.76 -2.64 -8.42
CA VAL A 121 -3.21 -1.67 -9.42
C VAL A 121 -3.17 -2.29 -10.81
N GLU A 122 -4.31 -2.28 -11.49
CA GLU A 122 -4.51 -2.94 -12.77
C GLU A 122 -4.97 -1.96 -13.85
N GLU A 123 -4.42 -2.11 -15.05
CA GLU A 123 -4.86 -1.47 -16.30
C GLU A 123 -4.83 -2.53 -17.41
N ASN A 124 -6.00 -3.08 -17.73
CA ASN A 124 -6.12 -4.25 -18.60
C ASN A 124 -5.26 -5.42 -18.07
N GLU A 125 -4.33 -5.94 -18.88
CA GLU A 125 -3.42 -7.03 -18.49
C GLU A 125 -2.22 -6.55 -17.65
N LYS A 126 -2.00 -5.24 -17.53
CA LYS A 126 -0.87 -4.70 -16.77
C LYS A 126 -1.22 -4.59 -15.31
N LYS A 127 -0.31 -5.05 -14.45
CA LYS A 127 -0.47 -5.05 -13.00
C LYS A 127 0.84 -4.70 -12.30
N PHE A 128 0.73 -3.87 -11.27
CA PHE A 128 1.76 -3.76 -10.25
C PHE A 128 1.14 -3.87 -8.85
N VAL A 129 1.96 -4.26 -7.89
CA VAL A 129 1.58 -4.34 -6.48
C VAL A 129 2.50 -3.44 -5.68
N VAL A 130 1.95 -2.68 -4.74
CA VAL A 130 2.73 -1.93 -3.76
C VAL A 130 2.49 -2.53 -2.38
N LYS A 131 3.56 -2.95 -1.70
CA LYS A 131 3.53 -3.41 -0.31
C LYS A 131 3.79 -2.24 0.64
N TYR A 132 3.09 -2.19 1.75
CA TYR A 132 3.34 -1.23 2.82
C TYR A 132 3.32 -1.98 4.14
N ASP A 133 4.50 -2.16 4.73
CA ASP A 133 4.75 -2.91 5.96
C ASP A 133 5.57 -2.06 6.94
N LYS A 134 5.97 -2.63 8.09
CA LYS A 134 6.72 -1.93 9.15
C LYS A 134 8.00 -1.23 8.69
N GLU A 135 8.57 -1.63 7.55
CA GLU A 135 9.79 -1.03 7.00
C GLU A 135 9.48 0.23 6.17
N ALA A 136 8.24 0.33 5.68
CA ALA A 136 7.72 1.57 5.15
C ALA A 136 7.82 2.65 6.24
N CYS A 137 8.29 3.84 5.87
CA CYS A 137 8.58 4.95 6.77
C CYS A 137 9.86 4.87 7.62
N SER A 138 10.69 3.84 7.45
CA SER A 138 12.04 3.84 8.02
C SER A 138 12.90 4.97 7.41
N GLU A 139 13.95 5.41 8.12
CA GLU A 139 14.75 6.56 7.68
C GLU A 139 15.48 6.32 6.36
N SER A 140 15.89 5.08 6.13
CA SER A 140 16.53 4.59 4.90
C SER A 140 15.56 3.89 3.96
N PHE A 141 14.25 4.12 4.09
CA PHE A 141 13.26 3.44 3.26
C PHE A 141 13.39 3.85 1.78
N ASP A 142 13.65 2.86 0.93
CA ASP A 142 13.57 2.97 -0.52
C ASP A 142 12.22 2.43 -1.03
N PRO A 143 11.33 3.30 -1.55
CA PRO A 143 10.04 2.88 -2.10
C PRO A 143 10.15 1.81 -3.19
N ALA A 144 11.24 1.79 -3.97
CA ALA A 144 11.41 0.83 -5.06
C ALA A 144 11.52 -0.62 -4.57
N GLN A 145 11.86 -0.86 -3.30
CA GLN A 145 11.88 -2.20 -2.71
C GLN A 145 10.48 -2.78 -2.54
N LYS A 146 9.46 -1.93 -2.45
CA LYS A 146 8.08 -2.34 -2.17
C LYS A 146 7.13 -2.20 -3.36
N ILE A 147 7.63 -1.83 -4.55
CA ILE A 147 6.86 -1.76 -5.78
C ILE A 147 7.23 -2.98 -6.64
N PHE A 148 6.25 -3.82 -6.95
CA PHE A 148 6.42 -5.08 -7.67
C PHE A 148 5.69 -5.02 -9.01
N ILE A 149 6.44 -5.09 -10.12
CA ILE A 149 5.92 -5.09 -11.48
C ILE A 149 6.18 -6.46 -12.09
N GLY A 150 5.14 -7.15 -12.58
CA GLY A 150 5.29 -8.52 -13.06
C GLY A 150 5.78 -9.50 -11.97
N GLY A 151 5.46 -9.22 -10.70
CA GLY A 151 5.82 -10.06 -9.55
C GLY A 151 7.15 -9.73 -8.89
N TYR A 152 7.96 -8.83 -9.45
CA TYR A 152 9.31 -8.52 -8.93
C TYR A 152 9.51 -7.03 -8.73
N ASN A 153 10.31 -6.65 -7.73
CA ASN A 153 10.74 -5.29 -7.53
C ASN A 153 11.94 -4.93 -8.44
N ARG A 154 12.38 -3.66 -8.40
CA ARG A 154 13.51 -3.17 -9.21
C ARG A 154 14.80 -3.96 -9.00
N TYR A 155 14.94 -4.60 -7.84
CA TYR A 155 16.13 -5.37 -7.45
C TYR A 155 16.02 -6.86 -7.81
N GLY A 156 14.92 -7.29 -8.42
CA GLY A 156 14.74 -8.67 -8.86
C GLY A 156 14.27 -9.63 -7.77
N TYR A 157 13.76 -9.10 -6.66
CA TYR A 157 13.14 -9.89 -5.59
C TYR A 157 11.62 -9.90 -5.73
N ASP A 158 11.02 -11.04 -5.45
CA ASP A 158 9.57 -11.14 -5.33
C ASP A 158 9.07 -10.53 -4.01
N ILE A 159 7.75 -10.55 -3.81
CA ILE A 159 7.10 -9.95 -2.65
C ILE A 159 7.45 -10.64 -1.32
N ASN A 160 8.00 -11.86 -1.37
CA ASN A 160 8.46 -12.63 -0.23
C ASN A 160 9.98 -12.53 -0.03
N GLY A 161 10.69 -11.79 -0.88
CA GLY A 161 12.13 -11.61 -0.82
C GLY A 161 12.94 -12.70 -1.54
N ALA A 162 12.31 -13.63 -2.25
CA ALA A 162 13.04 -14.61 -3.06
C ALA A 162 13.52 -13.96 -4.37
N SER A 163 14.75 -14.28 -4.80
CA SER A 163 15.23 -13.74 -6.07
C SER A 163 14.52 -14.42 -7.24
N LYS A 164 14.43 -13.71 -8.36
CA LYS A 164 13.92 -14.26 -9.63
C LYS A 164 14.66 -15.55 -10.04
N LYS A 165 15.96 -15.65 -9.73
CA LYS A 165 16.77 -16.85 -10.00
C LYS A 165 16.33 -18.03 -9.14
N ASP A 166 16.07 -17.80 -7.85
CA ASP A 166 15.63 -18.85 -6.93
C ASP A 166 14.26 -19.40 -7.32
N ASN A 167 13.35 -18.53 -7.77
CA ASN A 167 12.02 -18.93 -8.23
C ASN A 167 12.05 -19.72 -9.54
N PHE A 168 12.92 -19.36 -10.49
CA PHE A 168 13.11 -20.18 -11.70
C PHE A 168 13.70 -21.56 -11.38
N ALA A 169 14.66 -21.64 -10.45
CA ALA A 169 15.24 -22.92 -10.04
C ALA A 169 14.19 -23.83 -9.37
N LYS A 170 13.31 -23.27 -8.53
CA LYS A 170 12.20 -24.02 -7.92
C LYS A 170 11.14 -24.47 -8.93
N GLN A 171 10.84 -23.66 -9.93
CA GLN A 171 9.92 -24.05 -11.01
C GLN A 171 10.48 -25.16 -11.91
N SER A 172 11.80 -25.22 -12.10
CA SER A 172 12.45 -26.30 -12.87
C SER A 172 12.55 -27.64 -12.13
N LEU A 173 12.22 -27.67 -10.83
CA LEU A 173 12.22 -28.87 -9.99
C LEU A 173 10.82 -29.51 -9.83
N HIS A 174 9.79 -28.89 -10.42
CA HIS A 174 8.41 -29.36 -10.46
C HIS A 174 7.98 -29.61 -11.92
#